data_AF-A0A0C3BKW3-F1
#
_entry.id   AF-A0A0C3BKW3-F1
#
_cell.length_a   1.000
_cell.length_b   1.000
_cell.length_c   1.000
_cell.angle_alpha   90.00
_cell.angle_beta   90.00
_cell.angle_gamma   90.00
#
_symmetry.space_group_name_H-M   'P 1'
#
loop_
_entity.id
_entity.type
_entity.pdbx_description
1 polymer ?
#
loop_
_entity_poly.entity_id
_entity_poly.type
_entity_poly.pdbx_seq_one_letter_code
_entity_poly.pdbx_strand_id
1 'polypeptide(L)'
;MPRIDIVEVVSPFPPLPLELVRHILGFAAAASRHASRNICLVAPWARDIALPYLFHTVVLNDKESYIKFRKYLHSPESYIPSNFDFKFSPTVLVRNLWVEGIRYDPRCIFPIYQSCDNLTHLALSVDLFNWLLNLSTPGLSEISDRASSRSPDLQVTFLSSMLGVIDTPSPIYKRVTHICLTSASVVERHISSFTRLSHISMPCRGMSHRNQAHLRRFLGLKTLKMVVVVVLEDVVRTEDREDLKGWVRGVRQTDSRVYMVERHSSRIREDWENEMRGGDSMWDMAVRYTAELG
;
A
#
# COMPACT_ATOMS: atom_id res chain seq x y z
N MET A 1 -44.29 50.88 19.01
CA MET A 1 -43.27 50.16 18.21
C MET A 1 -42.52 49.21 19.14
N PRO A 2 -42.57 47.89 18.93
CA PRO A 2 -41.87 46.93 19.79
C PRO A 2 -40.36 47.02 19.55
N ARG A 3 -39.58 47.18 20.63
CA ARG A 3 -38.12 47.02 20.63
C ARG A 3 -37.83 45.55 20.36
N ILE A 4 -37.18 45.28 19.23
CA ILE A 4 -36.59 43.96 18.97
C ILE A 4 -35.27 43.95 19.73
N ASP A 5 -35.24 43.24 20.86
CA ASP A 5 -34.02 42.97 21.59
C ASP A 5 -33.12 42.10 20.70
N ILE A 6 -31.95 42.63 20.36
CA ILE A 6 -30.93 41.92 19.59
C ILE A 6 -30.39 40.82 20.50
N VAL A 7 -30.82 39.58 20.26
CA VAL A 7 -30.25 38.41 20.92
C VAL A 7 -28.79 38.33 20.51
N GLU A 8 -27.89 38.58 21.47
CA GLU A 8 -26.46 38.48 21.28
C GLU A 8 -26.12 37.04 20.88
N VAL A 9 -25.76 36.83 19.62
CA VAL A 9 -25.41 35.51 19.10
C VAL A 9 -24.05 35.15 19.70
N VAL A 10 -24.08 34.45 20.83
CA VAL A 10 -22.88 33.88 21.45
C VAL A 10 -22.33 32.84 20.47
N SER A 11 -21.22 33.16 19.81
CA SER A 11 -20.49 32.17 19.03
C SER A 11 -19.96 31.11 19.98
N PRO A 12 -20.25 29.81 19.75
CA PRO A 12 -19.79 28.73 20.64
C PRO A 12 -18.26 28.59 20.65
N PHE A 13 -17.55 29.21 19.69
CA PHE A 13 -16.10 29.22 19.62
C PHE A 13 -15.56 30.63 19.42
N PRO A 14 -14.42 30.97 20.06
CA PRO A 14 -13.68 32.19 19.72
C PRO A 14 -13.24 32.12 18.25
N PRO A 15 -13.10 33.26 17.56
CA PRO A 15 -12.66 33.28 16.18
C PRO A 15 -11.25 32.69 16.06
N LEU A 16 -11.16 31.48 15.50
CA LEU A 16 -9.89 30.82 15.21
C LEU A 16 -9.32 31.35 13.89
N PRO A 17 -8.00 31.64 13.81
CA PRO A 17 -7.33 31.88 12.54
C PRO A 17 -7.60 30.76 11.53
N LEU A 18 -7.85 31.13 10.28
CA LEU A 18 -8.22 30.18 9.21
C LEU A 18 -7.12 29.14 8.97
N GLU A 19 -5.86 29.51 9.17
CA GLU A 19 -4.69 28.66 9.08
C GLU A 19 -4.76 27.50 10.08
N LEU A 20 -5.13 27.80 11.34
CA LEU A 20 -5.27 26.78 12.37
C LEU A 20 -6.42 25.83 12.06
N VAL A 21 -7.55 26.37 11.57
CA VAL A 21 -8.68 25.53 11.14
C VAL A 21 -8.24 24.59 10.02
N ARG A 22 -7.50 25.08 9.02
CA ARG A 22 -6.96 24.25 7.93
C ARG A 22 -6.04 23.15 8.44
N HIS A 23 -5.14 23.46 9.38
CA HIS A 23 -4.26 22.47 9.99
C HIS A 23 -5.03 21.40 10.77
N ILE A 24 -5.99 21.81 11.62
CA ILE A 24 -6.82 20.88 12.39
C ILE A 24 -7.58 19.93 11.47
N LEU A 25 -8.22 20.46 10.42
CA LEU A 25 -8.94 19.65 9.44
C LEU A 25 -7.99 18.74 8.65
N GLY A 26 -6.81 19.21 8.28
CA GLY A 26 -5.78 18.41 7.62
C GLY A 26 -5.32 17.22 8.48
N PHE A 27 -5.01 17.46 9.75
CA PHE A 27 -4.64 16.41 10.70
C PHE A 27 -5.79 15.41 10.91
N ALA A 28 -7.02 15.90 11.10
CA ALA A 28 -8.18 15.03 11.26
C ALA A 28 -8.45 14.17 10.02
N ALA A 29 -8.33 14.76 8.82
CA ALA A 29 -8.48 14.05 7.56
C ALA A 29 -7.40 12.99 7.35
N ALA A 30 -6.14 13.30 7.69
CA ALA A 30 -5.02 12.36 7.61
C ALA A 30 -5.19 11.18 8.57
N ALA A 31 -5.62 11.46 9.81
CA ALA A 31 -5.73 10.45 10.86
C ALA A 31 -6.92 9.49 10.67
N SER A 32 -8.01 9.93 10.03
CA SER A 32 -9.22 9.11 9.90
C SER A 32 -9.96 9.31 8.58
N ARG A 33 -10.20 8.21 7.87
CA ARG A 33 -11.03 8.20 6.66
C ARG A 33 -12.46 8.68 6.93
N HIS A 34 -13.00 8.36 8.10
CA HIS A 34 -14.33 8.79 8.50
C HIS A 34 -14.37 10.32 8.72
N ALA A 35 -13.38 10.87 9.44
CA ALA A 35 -13.26 12.31 9.61
C ALA A 35 -13.09 13.01 8.25
N SER A 36 -12.20 12.49 7.41
CA SER A 36 -11.98 13.02 6.06
C SER A 36 -13.25 13.06 5.21
N ARG A 37 -14.12 12.04 5.30
CA ARG A 37 -15.43 12.04 4.63
C ARG A 37 -16.36 13.12 5.19
N ASN A 38 -16.45 13.24 6.52
CA ASN A 38 -17.31 14.23 7.14
C ASN A 38 -16.85 15.66 6.81
N ILE A 39 -15.55 15.90 6.79
CA ILE A 39 -14.96 17.20 6.41
C ILE A 39 -15.35 17.58 4.97
N CYS A 40 -15.38 16.63 4.03
CA CYS A 40 -15.82 16.87 2.65
C CYS A 40 -17.29 17.32 2.52
N LEU A 41 -18.11 17.10 3.55
CA LEU A 41 -19.52 17.48 3.60
C LEU A 41 -19.75 18.87 4.21
N VAL A 42 -18.74 19.44 4.91
CA VAL A 42 -18.89 20.72 5.62
C VAL A 42 -18.97 21.90 4.65
N ALA A 43 -17.97 22.04 3.78
CA ALA A 43 -17.86 23.16 2.85
C ALA A 43 -16.94 22.82 1.66
N PRO A 44 -17.04 23.53 0.53
CA PRO A 44 -16.15 23.36 -0.63
C PRO A 44 -14.66 23.42 -0.27
N TRP A 45 -14.23 24.47 0.44
CA TRP A 45 -12.82 24.64 0.82
C TRP A 45 -12.32 23.56 1.80
N ALA A 46 -13.20 23.01 2.63
CA ALA A 46 -12.86 21.95 3.57
C ALA A 46 -12.67 20.62 2.84
N ARG A 47 -13.48 20.38 1.81
CA ARG A 47 -13.31 19.26 0.88
C ARG A 47 -11.94 19.30 0.20
N ASP A 48 -11.48 20.46 -0.25
CA ASP A 48 -10.16 20.59 -0.90
C ASP A 48 -9.00 20.14 0.02
N ILE A 49 -9.17 20.30 1.34
CA ILE A 49 -8.21 19.82 2.34
C ILE A 49 -8.29 18.29 2.50
N ALA A 50 -9.51 17.74 2.55
CA ALA A 50 -9.74 16.34 2.87
C ALA A 50 -9.56 15.39 1.68
N LEU A 51 -9.84 15.82 0.44
CA LEU A 51 -9.77 14.96 -0.75
C LEU A 51 -8.37 14.36 -1.00
N PRO A 52 -7.26 15.10 -0.85
CA PRO A 52 -5.91 14.53 -0.89
C PRO A 52 -5.76 13.26 -0.05
N TYR A 53 -6.27 13.29 1.19
CA TYR A 53 -6.20 12.16 2.12
C TYR A 53 -7.17 11.02 1.77
N LEU A 54 -8.36 11.33 1.23
CA LEU A 54 -9.32 10.30 0.78
C LEU A 54 -8.83 9.52 -0.43
N PHE A 55 -8.18 10.19 -1.39
CA PHE A 55 -7.69 9.55 -2.61
C PHE A 55 -6.27 9.02 -2.48
N HIS A 56 -5.53 9.40 -1.44
CA HIS A 56 -4.18 8.91 -1.18
C HIS A 56 -4.11 7.38 -1.19
N THR A 57 -5.10 6.74 -0.54
CA THR A 57 -5.21 5.29 -0.40
C THR A 57 -6.56 4.80 -0.91
N VAL A 58 -6.53 4.07 -2.03
CA VAL A 58 -7.72 3.48 -2.66
C VAL A 58 -7.75 1.99 -2.37
N VAL A 59 -8.91 1.50 -1.93
CA VAL A 59 -9.13 0.10 -1.61
C VAL A 59 -10.33 -0.42 -2.39
N LEU A 60 -10.09 -1.43 -3.23
CA LEU A 60 -11.05 -2.06 -4.12
C LEU A 60 -11.21 -3.52 -3.67
N ASN A 61 -12.34 -3.83 -3.04
CA ASN A 61 -12.55 -5.15 -2.41
C ASN A 61 -13.39 -6.10 -3.27
N ASP A 62 -14.07 -5.54 -4.26
CA ASP A 62 -15.05 -6.23 -5.06
C ASP A 62 -15.15 -5.58 -6.44
N LYS A 63 -15.89 -6.24 -7.33
CA LYS A 63 -16.10 -5.76 -8.69
C LYS A 63 -16.85 -4.43 -8.74
N GLU A 64 -17.77 -4.17 -7.80
CA GLU A 64 -18.61 -2.98 -7.81
C GLU A 64 -17.81 -1.72 -7.45
N SER A 65 -16.99 -1.78 -6.40
CA SER A 65 -16.05 -0.73 -5.99
C SER A 65 -15.06 -0.42 -7.10
N TYR A 66 -14.56 -1.43 -7.82
CA TYR A 66 -13.76 -1.23 -9.02
C TYR A 66 -14.52 -0.50 -10.12
N ILE A 67 -15.74 -0.93 -10.47
CA ILE A 67 -16.53 -0.29 -11.54
C ILE A 67 -16.81 1.18 -11.17
N LYS A 68 -17.19 1.46 -9.92
CA LYS A 68 -17.42 2.82 -9.42
C LYS A 68 -16.15 3.66 -9.51
N PHE A 69 -15.03 3.13 -9.05
CA PHE A 69 -13.76 3.84 -9.09
C PHE A 69 -13.30 4.08 -10.53
N ARG A 70 -13.38 3.08 -11.41
CA ARG A 70 -13.07 3.24 -12.83
C ARG A 70 -13.94 4.29 -13.49
N LYS A 71 -15.25 4.25 -13.29
CA LYS A 71 -16.18 5.24 -13.84
C LYS A 71 -15.82 6.65 -13.35
N TYR A 72 -15.46 6.77 -12.08
CA TYR A 72 -14.97 8.03 -11.52
C TYR A 72 -13.66 8.51 -12.17
N LEU A 73 -12.71 7.61 -12.46
CA LEU A 73 -11.47 7.98 -13.16
C LEU A 73 -11.70 8.49 -14.59
N HIS A 74 -12.71 7.97 -15.29
CA HIS A 74 -12.99 8.37 -16.68
C HIS A 74 -13.92 9.59 -16.78
N SER A 75 -14.78 9.80 -15.79
CA SER A 75 -15.80 10.84 -15.81
C SER A 75 -16.02 11.41 -14.40
N PRO A 76 -15.01 12.10 -13.82
CA PRO A 76 -15.11 12.65 -12.46
C PRO A 76 -16.26 13.67 -12.35
N GLU A 77 -16.54 14.39 -13.44
CA GLU A 77 -17.63 15.36 -13.58
C GLU A 77 -19.01 14.79 -13.23
N SER A 78 -19.24 13.49 -13.48
CA SER A 78 -20.52 12.84 -13.16
C SER A 78 -20.77 12.68 -11.65
N TYR A 79 -19.74 12.90 -10.82
CA TYR A 79 -19.79 12.74 -9.37
C TYR A 79 -19.63 14.06 -8.61
N ILE A 80 -19.35 15.14 -9.35
CA ILE A 80 -19.12 16.47 -8.78
C ILE A 80 -20.31 17.35 -9.18
N PRO A 81 -20.99 18.01 -8.24
CA PRO A 81 -22.09 18.90 -8.57
C PRO A 81 -21.60 20.02 -9.51
N SER A 82 -22.41 20.39 -10.51
CA SER A 82 -22.08 21.32 -11.60
C SER A 82 -21.58 22.70 -11.16
N ASN A 83 -21.83 23.06 -9.90
CA ASN A 83 -21.47 24.35 -9.31
C ASN A 83 -20.04 24.39 -8.74
N PHE A 84 -19.25 23.32 -8.90
CA PHE A 84 -17.89 23.23 -8.40
C PHE A 84 -16.87 23.33 -9.54
N ASP A 85 -16.05 24.37 -9.54
CA ASP A 85 -14.87 24.50 -10.39
C ASP A 85 -13.76 23.58 -9.86
N PHE A 86 -13.90 22.28 -10.13
CA PHE A 86 -13.00 21.25 -9.62
C PHE A 86 -11.79 21.09 -10.54
N LYS A 87 -10.74 21.88 -10.31
CA LYS A 87 -9.48 21.85 -11.08
C LYS A 87 -8.56 20.65 -10.79
N PHE A 88 -9.06 19.65 -10.05
CA PHE A 88 -8.21 18.63 -9.48
C PHE A 88 -8.42 17.27 -10.17
N SER A 89 -7.34 16.64 -10.65
CA SER A 89 -7.39 15.27 -11.20
C SER A 89 -7.18 14.25 -10.09
N PRO A 90 -8.20 13.47 -9.67
CA PRO A 90 -8.08 12.52 -8.56
C PRO A 90 -6.96 11.49 -8.75
N THR A 91 -6.65 11.17 -10.01
CA THR A 91 -5.60 10.23 -10.39
C THR A 91 -4.21 10.61 -9.87
N VAL A 92 -3.91 11.91 -9.74
CA VAL A 92 -2.61 12.37 -9.27
C VAL A 92 -2.45 12.24 -7.75
N LEU A 93 -3.54 12.02 -7.00
CA LEU A 93 -3.49 11.80 -5.55
C LEU A 93 -3.25 10.34 -5.19
N VAL A 94 -3.63 9.43 -6.07
CA VAL A 94 -3.59 7.99 -5.77
C VAL A 94 -2.15 7.53 -5.71
N ARG A 95 -1.68 7.25 -4.50
CA ARG A 95 -0.35 6.71 -4.25
C ARG A 95 -0.37 5.25 -3.83
N ASN A 96 -1.42 4.86 -3.14
CA ASN A 96 -1.55 3.54 -2.54
C ASN A 96 -2.81 2.87 -3.07
N LEU A 97 -2.68 1.68 -3.62
CA LEU A 97 -3.79 0.93 -4.20
C LEU A 97 -3.81 -0.49 -3.66
N TRP A 98 -4.92 -0.86 -3.02
CA TRP A 98 -5.23 -2.22 -2.60
C TRP A 98 -6.33 -2.80 -3.49
N VAL A 99 -6.05 -3.92 -4.15
CA VAL A 99 -6.96 -4.61 -5.07
C VAL A 99 -7.14 -6.06 -4.62
N GLU A 100 -8.31 -6.32 -4.08
CA GLU A 100 -8.73 -7.62 -3.55
C GLU A 100 -10.07 -8.02 -4.17
N GLY A 101 -10.35 -9.33 -4.22
CA GLY A 101 -11.64 -9.84 -4.71
C GLY A 101 -11.83 -9.84 -6.24
N ILE A 102 -10.93 -9.26 -7.03
CA ILE A 102 -11.02 -9.20 -8.50
C ILE A 102 -10.08 -10.24 -9.12
N ARG A 103 -10.42 -11.52 -9.01
CA ARG A 103 -9.50 -12.62 -9.37
C ARG A 103 -9.42 -12.94 -10.86
N TYR A 104 -10.32 -12.42 -11.70
CA TYR A 104 -10.50 -12.94 -13.07
C TYR A 104 -10.68 -11.90 -14.19
N ASP A 105 -10.55 -10.59 -13.90
CA ASP A 105 -10.59 -9.58 -14.96
C ASP A 105 -9.23 -8.89 -15.10
N PRO A 106 -8.36 -9.35 -16.00
CA PRO A 106 -7.03 -8.75 -16.17
C PRO A 106 -7.08 -7.30 -16.63
N ARG A 107 -8.22 -6.88 -17.18
CA ARG A 107 -8.47 -5.50 -17.62
C ARG A 107 -8.78 -4.58 -16.44
N CYS A 108 -8.81 -5.08 -15.19
CA CYS A 108 -9.16 -4.27 -14.05
C CYS A 108 -8.02 -3.35 -13.60
N ILE A 109 -6.81 -3.90 -13.46
CA ILE A 109 -5.69 -3.17 -12.88
C ILE A 109 -5.08 -2.16 -13.87
N PHE A 110 -5.14 -2.49 -15.16
CA PHE A 110 -4.45 -1.75 -16.20
C PHE A 110 -4.95 -0.30 -16.37
N PRO A 111 -6.26 0.00 -16.51
CA PRO A 111 -6.73 1.38 -16.63
C PRO A 111 -6.39 2.22 -15.40
N ILE A 112 -6.43 1.63 -14.21
CA ILE A 112 -6.09 2.32 -12.96
C ILE A 112 -4.60 2.64 -12.95
N TYR A 113 -3.76 1.65 -13.22
CA TYR A 113 -2.32 1.84 -13.27
C TYR A 113 -1.92 2.88 -14.32
N GLN A 114 -2.55 2.86 -15.51
CA GLN A 114 -2.32 3.85 -16.55
C GLN A 114 -2.73 5.26 -16.12
N SER A 115 -3.82 5.39 -15.39
CA SER A 115 -4.35 6.70 -15.00
C SER A 115 -3.59 7.32 -13.82
N CYS A 116 -3.09 6.50 -12.88
CA CYS A 116 -2.47 6.96 -11.65
C CYS A 116 -0.94 6.92 -11.73
N ASP A 117 -0.32 8.05 -12.11
CA ASP A 117 1.14 8.14 -12.30
C ASP A 117 1.94 8.11 -11.00
N ASN A 118 1.33 8.48 -9.87
CA ASN A 118 1.99 8.64 -8.58
C ASN A 118 1.91 7.39 -7.67
N LEU A 119 1.57 6.23 -8.25
CA LEU A 119 1.51 4.97 -7.51
C LEU A 119 2.90 4.57 -6.97
N THR A 120 2.99 4.46 -5.64
CA THR A 120 4.17 4.03 -4.88
C THR A 120 3.92 2.71 -4.15
N HIS A 121 2.67 2.38 -3.78
CA HIS A 121 2.33 1.15 -3.09
C HIS A 121 1.20 0.40 -3.80
N LEU A 122 1.43 -0.87 -4.12
CA LEU A 122 0.45 -1.75 -4.75
C LEU A 122 0.26 -3.00 -3.91
N ALA A 123 -0.95 -3.25 -3.44
CA ALA A 123 -1.34 -4.52 -2.84
C ALA A 123 -2.32 -5.24 -3.77
N LEU A 124 -1.94 -6.40 -4.32
CA LEU A 124 -2.75 -7.11 -5.31
C LEU A 124 -2.40 -8.60 -5.37
N SER A 125 -3.25 -9.41 -6.00
CA SER A 125 -2.94 -10.81 -6.25
C SER A 125 -1.80 -10.94 -7.27
N VAL A 126 -1.07 -12.05 -7.20
CA VAL A 126 0.02 -12.31 -8.13
C VAL A 126 -0.45 -12.35 -9.59
N ASP A 127 -1.65 -12.90 -9.84
CA ASP A 127 -2.23 -12.95 -11.18
C ASP A 127 -2.38 -11.53 -11.76
N LEU A 128 -2.91 -10.60 -10.98
CA LEU A 128 -3.05 -9.19 -11.40
C LEU A 128 -1.69 -8.54 -11.64
N PHE A 129 -0.66 -8.89 -10.87
CA PHE A 129 0.69 -8.42 -11.10
C PHE A 129 1.24 -8.91 -12.43
N ASN A 130 1.06 -10.21 -12.73
CA ASN A 130 1.51 -10.80 -13.99
C ASN A 130 0.81 -10.16 -15.20
N TRP A 131 -0.49 -9.87 -15.08
CA TRP A 131 -1.20 -9.12 -16.11
C TRP A 131 -0.63 -7.72 -16.30
N LEU A 132 -0.32 -7.04 -15.20
CA LEU A 132 0.31 -5.72 -15.24
C LEU A 132 1.70 -5.78 -15.90
N LEU A 133 2.50 -6.81 -15.60
CA LEU A 133 3.82 -7.04 -16.21
C LEU A 133 3.70 -7.24 -17.72
N ASN A 134 2.83 -8.16 -18.15
CA ASN A 134 2.60 -8.47 -19.57
C ASN A 134 2.18 -7.25 -20.37
N LEU A 135 1.26 -6.45 -19.82
CA LEU A 135 0.75 -5.26 -20.49
C LEU A 135 1.75 -4.11 -20.51
N SER A 136 2.80 -4.17 -19.68
CA SER A 136 3.89 -3.17 -19.66
C SER A 136 5.08 -3.57 -20.54
N THR A 137 5.08 -4.78 -21.09
CA THR A 137 6.13 -5.27 -21.98
C THR A 137 6.17 -4.43 -23.27
N PRO A 138 7.34 -3.92 -23.67
CA PRO A 138 7.49 -3.18 -24.93
C PRO A 138 6.95 -3.96 -26.13
N GLY A 139 6.25 -3.28 -27.03
CA GLY A 139 5.68 -3.89 -28.24
C GLY A 139 4.30 -4.54 -28.06
N LEU A 140 3.82 -4.72 -26.83
CA LEU A 140 2.45 -5.20 -26.57
C LEU A 140 1.46 -4.07 -26.22
N SER A 141 1.94 -2.87 -25.85
CA SER A 141 1.07 -1.72 -25.57
C SER A 141 1.76 -0.37 -25.74
N GLU A 142 0.96 0.67 -25.99
CA GLU A 142 1.38 2.10 -25.99
C GLU A 142 1.84 2.61 -24.61
N ILE A 143 1.72 1.80 -23.55
CA ILE A 143 2.02 2.22 -22.17
C ILE A 143 3.51 2.19 -21.85
N SER A 144 4.30 1.48 -22.65
CA SER A 144 5.72 1.24 -22.36
C SER A 144 6.50 2.53 -22.10
N ASP A 145 6.20 3.60 -22.84
CA ASP A 145 6.93 4.88 -22.74
C ASP A 145 6.60 5.63 -21.45
N ARG A 146 5.30 5.75 -21.11
CA ARG A 146 4.86 6.40 -19.86
C ARG A 146 5.25 5.61 -18.63
N ALA A 147 5.15 4.28 -18.68
CA ALA A 147 5.55 3.43 -17.56
C ALA A 147 7.06 3.52 -17.29
N SER A 148 7.87 3.70 -18.35
CA SER A 148 9.32 3.82 -18.25
C SER A 148 9.77 5.19 -17.72
N SER A 149 9.00 6.26 -17.95
CA SER A 149 9.30 7.60 -17.42
C SER A 149 8.85 7.82 -15.97
N ARG A 150 8.15 6.86 -15.36
CA ARG A 150 7.64 7.00 -13.99
C ARG A 150 8.77 6.86 -12.98
N SER A 151 9.04 7.98 -12.31
CA SER A 151 10.14 8.13 -11.34
C SER A 151 9.95 7.55 -9.92
N PRO A 152 8.77 7.09 -9.43
CA PRO A 152 8.71 6.57 -8.07
C PRO A 152 9.10 5.10 -7.97
N ASP A 153 9.84 4.80 -6.92
CA ASP A 153 10.01 3.46 -6.36
C ASP A 153 8.65 2.85 -6.04
N LEU A 154 8.56 1.53 -6.23
CA LEU A 154 7.32 0.78 -6.10
C LEU A 154 7.48 -0.29 -5.01
N GLN A 155 6.58 -0.28 -4.04
CA GLN A 155 6.40 -1.33 -3.06
C GLN A 155 5.22 -2.20 -3.46
N VAL A 156 5.43 -3.52 -3.48
CA VAL A 156 4.40 -4.48 -3.90
C VAL A 156 4.09 -5.44 -2.76
N THR A 157 2.83 -5.51 -2.37
CA THR A 157 2.29 -6.48 -1.42
C THR A 157 1.49 -7.54 -2.18
N PHE A 158 1.94 -8.79 -2.16
CA PHE A 158 1.27 -9.89 -2.83
C PHE A 158 0.27 -10.56 -1.90
N LEU A 159 -1.02 -10.47 -2.26
CA LEU A 159 -2.14 -10.97 -1.46
C LEU A 159 -2.39 -12.49 -1.58
N SER A 160 -1.73 -13.17 -2.52
CA SER A 160 -1.98 -14.58 -2.81
C SER A 160 -0.70 -15.39 -3.04
N SER A 161 -0.84 -16.71 -2.92
CA SER A 161 0.26 -17.65 -2.71
C SER A 161 0.84 -18.32 -3.96
N MET A 162 0.54 -17.86 -5.18
CA MET A 162 1.08 -18.51 -6.39
C MET A 162 1.77 -17.51 -7.32
N LEU A 163 3.10 -17.54 -7.32
CA LEU A 163 3.94 -16.89 -8.32
C LEU A 163 4.27 -17.85 -9.45
N GLY A 164 3.33 -17.96 -10.38
CA GLY A 164 3.65 -18.28 -11.78
C GLY A 164 4.00 -16.99 -12.50
N VAL A 165 5.14 -16.38 -12.19
CA VAL A 165 5.55 -15.14 -12.87
C VAL A 165 5.98 -15.50 -14.29
N ILE A 166 5.63 -14.62 -15.22
CA ILE A 166 5.92 -14.78 -16.63
C ILE A 166 7.30 -14.17 -16.88
N ASP A 167 8.16 -14.84 -17.66
CA ASP A 167 9.52 -14.38 -18.03
C ASP A 167 9.54 -13.20 -19.00
N THR A 168 8.51 -12.34 -18.98
CA THR A 168 8.39 -11.20 -19.88
C THR A 168 9.17 -10.01 -19.34
N PRO A 169 10.13 -9.44 -20.09
CA PRO A 169 10.87 -8.28 -19.64
C PRO A 169 9.92 -7.08 -19.47
N SER A 170 9.80 -6.58 -18.25
CA SER A 170 8.91 -5.47 -17.91
C SER A 170 9.66 -4.34 -17.21
N PRO A 171 9.43 -3.06 -17.58
CA PRO A 171 10.04 -1.91 -16.89
C PRO A 171 9.62 -1.83 -15.42
N ILE A 172 8.50 -2.44 -15.04
CA ILE A 172 8.01 -2.49 -13.66
C ILE A 172 9.01 -3.18 -12.74
N TYR A 173 9.72 -4.23 -13.21
CA TYR A 173 10.72 -4.90 -12.39
C TYR A 173 11.83 -3.95 -11.90
N LYS A 174 12.19 -2.96 -12.72
CA LYS A 174 13.18 -1.93 -12.37
C LYS A 174 12.64 -0.86 -11.43
N ARG A 175 11.35 -0.87 -11.09
CA ARG A 175 10.76 0.08 -10.15
C ARG A 175 10.54 -0.53 -8.77
N VAL A 176 10.38 -1.86 -8.70
CA VAL A 176 10.09 -2.53 -7.44
C VAL A 176 11.33 -2.55 -6.53
N THR A 177 11.20 -1.91 -5.36
CA THR A 177 12.26 -1.84 -4.35
C THR A 177 11.93 -2.62 -3.09
N HIS A 178 10.64 -2.87 -2.84
CA HIS A 178 10.12 -3.57 -1.67
C HIS A 178 9.08 -4.61 -2.10
N ILE A 179 9.21 -5.83 -1.59
CA ILE A 179 8.22 -6.89 -1.77
C ILE A 179 7.72 -7.36 -0.40
N CYS A 180 6.42 -7.36 -0.21
CA CYS A 180 5.76 -7.92 0.96
C CYS A 180 4.90 -9.11 0.58
N LEU A 181 5.15 -10.28 1.16
CA LEU A 181 4.33 -11.47 0.92
C LEU A 181 3.33 -11.61 2.07
N THR A 182 2.06 -11.85 1.76
CA THR A 182 1.04 -12.12 2.80
C THR A 182 0.85 -13.62 3.05
N SER A 183 1.44 -14.47 2.20
CA SER A 183 1.37 -15.92 2.34
C SER A 183 2.74 -16.55 2.14
N ALA A 184 2.94 -17.71 2.76
CA ALA A 184 4.14 -18.52 2.62
C ALA A 184 4.15 -19.18 1.23
N SER A 185 4.48 -18.40 0.21
CA SER A 185 4.63 -18.84 -1.17
C SER A 185 6.04 -18.62 -1.67
N VAL A 186 6.37 -19.38 -2.72
CA VAL A 186 7.73 -19.46 -3.25
C VAL A 186 7.90 -18.43 -4.36
N VAL A 187 8.61 -17.34 -4.06
CA VAL A 187 9.01 -16.29 -5.02
C VAL A 187 10.40 -16.60 -5.60
N GLU A 188 10.61 -17.77 -6.18
CA GLU A 188 11.98 -18.17 -6.49
C GLU A 188 12.44 -17.79 -7.89
N ARG A 189 11.60 -18.00 -8.90
CA ARG A 189 12.11 -18.06 -10.28
C ARG A 189 12.48 -16.70 -10.88
N HIS A 190 12.04 -15.59 -10.28
CA HIS A 190 12.18 -14.27 -10.92
C HIS A 190 12.61 -13.17 -9.95
N ILE A 191 13.11 -13.52 -8.76
CA ILE A 191 13.53 -12.48 -7.85
C ILE A 191 14.73 -11.68 -8.40
N SER A 192 15.57 -12.33 -9.20
CA SER A 192 16.68 -11.73 -9.93
C SER A 192 16.23 -10.68 -10.95
N SER A 193 14.98 -10.75 -11.45
CA SER A 193 14.42 -9.74 -12.37
C SER A 193 14.27 -8.38 -11.69
N PHE A 194 14.04 -8.35 -10.37
CA PHE A 194 13.90 -7.12 -9.59
C PHE A 194 15.27 -6.53 -9.24
N THR A 195 15.93 -5.94 -10.23
CA THR A 195 17.30 -5.39 -10.12
C THR A 195 17.50 -4.33 -9.02
N ARG A 196 16.43 -3.67 -8.56
CA ARG A 196 16.47 -2.67 -7.47
C ARG A 196 15.84 -3.16 -6.16
N LEU A 197 15.50 -4.44 -6.07
CA LEU A 197 14.91 -4.99 -4.86
C LEU A 197 15.90 -4.89 -3.69
N SER A 198 15.46 -4.19 -2.66
CA SER A 198 16.25 -3.88 -1.46
C SER A 198 15.63 -4.45 -0.19
N HIS A 199 14.31 -4.65 -0.15
CA HIS A 199 13.61 -5.18 1.01
C HIS A 199 12.65 -6.28 0.59
N ILE A 200 12.62 -7.36 1.35
CA ILE A 200 11.64 -8.43 1.18
C ILE A 200 11.11 -8.88 2.54
N SER A 201 9.79 -9.08 2.65
CA SER A 201 9.17 -9.74 3.80
C SER A 201 8.45 -11.00 3.37
N MET A 202 8.57 -12.06 4.18
CA MET A 202 7.94 -13.34 3.90
C MET A 202 7.36 -13.99 5.15
N PRO A 203 6.12 -14.51 5.09
CA PRO A 203 5.56 -15.30 6.16
C PRO A 203 6.29 -16.64 6.29
N CYS A 204 6.68 -16.98 7.50
CA CYS A 204 7.30 -18.26 7.82
C CYS A 204 6.44 -19.00 8.84
N ARG A 205 6.07 -20.24 8.50
CA ARG A 205 5.25 -21.11 9.37
C ARG A 205 6.07 -21.97 10.34
N GLY A 206 7.39 -21.88 10.28
CA GLY A 206 8.34 -22.70 11.04
C GLY A 206 9.65 -22.88 10.28
N MET A 207 10.64 -23.50 10.92
CA MET A 207 12.01 -23.64 10.41
C MET A 207 12.26 -24.91 9.58
N SER A 208 11.30 -25.29 8.72
CA SER A 208 11.50 -26.42 7.80
C SER A 208 12.72 -26.23 6.89
N HIS A 209 13.35 -27.33 6.47
CA HIS A 209 14.50 -27.29 5.53
C HIS A 209 14.18 -26.47 4.26
N ARG A 210 12.94 -26.53 3.78
CA ARG A 210 12.46 -25.76 2.63
C ARG A 210 12.50 -24.25 2.91
N ASN A 211 11.97 -23.80 4.06
CA ASN A 211 11.98 -22.39 4.42
C ASN A 211 13.41 -21.86 4.61
N GLN A 212 14.29 -22.66 5.22
CA GLN A 212 15.71 -22.33 5.33
C GLN A 212 16.38 -22.15 3.97
N ALA A 213 16.12 -23.08 3.04
CA ALA A 213 16.66 -22.99 1.68
C ALA A 213 16.18 -21.73 0.96
N HIS A 214 14.90 -21.36 1.09
CA HIS A 214 14.35 -20.14 0.52
C HIS A 214 15.00 -18.89 1.11
N LEU A 215 15.07 -18.80 2.45
CA LEU A 215 15.69 -17.68 3.16
C LEU A 215 17.17 -17.51 2.76
N ARG A 216 17.93 -18.61 2.70
CA ARG A 216 19.33 -18.58 2.25
C ARG A 216 19.47 -18.09 0.80
N ARG A 217 18.55 -18.46 -0.10
CA ARG A 217 18.54 -17.95 -1.48
C ARG A 217 18.34 -16.44 -1.51
N PHE A 218 17.42 -15.91 -0.70
CA PHE A 218 17.24 -14.46 -0.58
C PHE A 218 18.49 -13.78 -0.02
N LEU A 219 19.11 -14.34 1.00
CA LEU A 219 20.36 -13.78 1.55
C LEU A 219 21.53 -13.81 0.55
N GLY A 220 21.50 -14.70 -0.44
CA GLY A 220 22.43 -14.68 -1.57
C GLY A 220 22.30 -13.45 -2.49
N LEU A 221 21.19 -12.72 -2.42
CA LEU A 221 20.97 -11.51 -3.22
C LEU A 221 21.71 -10.33 -2.59
N LYS A 222 22.73 -9.82 -3.31
CA LYS A 222 23.56 -8.69 -2.85
C LYS A 222 22.81 -7.36 -2.82
N THR A 223 21.70 -7.24 -3.55
CA THR A 223 20.89 -6.00 -3.59
C THR A 223 20.02 -5.84 -2.34
N LEU A 224 19.70 -6.94 -1.65
CA LEU A 224 18.87 -6.89 -0.46
C LEU A 224 19.64 -6.27 0.71
N LYS A 225 19.00 -5.28 1.32
CA LYS A 225 19.38 -4.60 2.57
C LYS A 225 18.62 -5.17 3.76
N MET A 226 17.41 -5.70 3.55
CA MET A 226 16.56 -6.22 4.60
C MET A 226 15.76 -7.44 4.15
N VAL A 227 15.77 -8.49 4.98
CA VAL A 227 14.93 -9.69 4.86
C VAL A 227 14.12 -9.81 6.14
N VAL A 228 12.81 -9.65 6.06
CA VAL A 228 11.90 -9.75 7.21
C VAL A 228 11.20 -11.10 7.22
N VAL A 229 11.42 -11.87 8.28
CA VAL A 229 10.66 -13.06 8.62
C VAL A 229 9.40 -12.65 9.35
N VAL A 230 8.24 -12.82 8.71
CA VAL A 230 6.94 -12.51 9.32
C VAL A 230 6.39 -13.77 9.98
N VAL A 231 6.17 -13.73 11.28
CA VAL A 231 5.54 -14.81 12.03
C VAL A 231 4.07 -14.47 12.22
N LEU A 232 3.19 -15.31 11.65
CA LEU A 232 1.75 -15.14 11.75
C LEU A 232 1.25 -15.78 13.05
N GLU A 233 0.97 -14.97 14.06
CA GLU A 233 0.67 -15.40 15.44
C GLU A 233 -0.48 -16.40 15.54
N ASP A 234 -1.47 -16.27 14.67
CA ASP A 234 -2.67 -17.11 14.60
C ASP A 234 -2.47 -18.41 13.78
N VAL A 235 -1.31 -18.56 13.15
CA VAL A 235 -1.00 -19.70 12.27
C VAL A 235 0.17 -20.53 12.77
N VAL A 236 1.16 -19.89 13.40
CA VAL A 236 2.42 -20.52 13.81
C VAL A 236 2.32 -21.01 15.26
N ARG A 237 2.75 -22.26 15.50
CA ARG A 237 2.79 -22.81 16.86
C ARG A 237 3.85 -22.11 17.70
N THR A 238 3.66 -22.07 19.02
CA THR A 238 4.61 -21.45 19.95
C THR A 238 6.02 -22.05 19.84
N GLU A 239 6.13 -23.37 19.65
CA GLU A 239 7.42 -24.06 19.47
C GLU A 239 8.13 -23.58 18.20
N ASP A 240 7.43 -23.61 17.05
CA ASP A 240 7.95 -23.12 15.77
C ASP A 240 8.36 -21.64 15.82
N ARG A 241 7.64 -20.84 16.62
CA ARG A 241 7.93 -19.42 16.86
C ARG A 241 9.25 -19.23 17.61
N GLU A 242 9.51 -20.00 18.65
CA GLU A 242 10.79 -19.93 19.39
C GLU A 242 11.95 -20.44 18.53
N ASP A 243 11.74 -21.48 17.72
CA ASP A 243 12.73 -21.95 16.75
C ASP A 243 13.06 -20.88 15.70
N LEU A 244 12.05 -20.15 15.19
CA LEU A 244 12.23 -19.02 14.29
C LEU A 244 13.04 -17.90 14.94
N LYS A 245 12.75 -17.52 16.19
CA LYS A 245 13.52 -16.52 16.94
C LYS A 245 14.97 -16.97 17.12
N GLY A 246 15.18 -18.23 17.52
CA GLY A 246 16.51 -18.82 17.67
C GLY A 246 17.31 -18.79 16.36
N TRP A 247 16.66 -19.14 15.25
CA TRP A 247 17.28 -19.07 13.93
C TRP A 247 17.62 -17.63 13.52
N VAL A 248 16.72 -16.67 13.70
CA VAL A 248 16.97 -15.25 13.36
C VAL A 248 18.15 -14.71 14.18
N ARG A 249 18.21 -14.98 15.49
CA ARG A 249 19.35 -14.61 16.34
C ARG A 249 20.65 -15.21 15.82
N GLY A 250 20.65 -16.51 15.51
CA GLY A 250 21.83 -17.21 15.00
C GLY A 250 22.32 -16.66 13.67
N VAL A 251 21.42 -16.44 12.71
CA VAL A 251 21.80 -15.91 11.39
C VAL A 251 22.30 -14.48 11.49
N ARG A 252 21.69 -13.63 12.33
CA ARG A 252 22.11 -12.23 12.54
C ARG A 252 23.53 -12.07 13.05
N GLN A 253 24.11 -13.09 13.68
CA GLN A 253 25.53 -13.08 14.05
C GLN A 253 26.46 -13.02 12.83
N THR A 254 25.98 -13.49 11.67
CA THR A 254 26.75 -13.53 10.40
C THR A 254 26.17 -12.64 9.31
N ASP A 255 24.87 -12.33 9.35
CA ASP A 255 24.17 -11.51 8.38
C ASP A 255 23.16 -10.58 9.07
N SER A 256 23.55 -9.32 9.27
CA SER A 256 22.75 -8.31 9.98
C SER A 256 21.49 -7.87 9.22
N ARG A 257 21.26 -8.39 8.00
CA ARG A 257 20.11 -8.03 7.16
C ARG A 257 18.83 -8.81 7.50
N VAL A 258 18.89 -9.83 8.35
CA VAL A 258 17.72 -10.65 8.72
C VAL A 258 17.00 -10.06 9.91
N TYR A 259 15.70 -9.78 9.76
CA TYR A 259 14.84 -9.24 10.82
C TYR A 259 13.61 -10.12 10.99
N MET A 260 12.91 -9.95 12.10
CA MET A 260 11.68 -10.65 12.42
C MET A 260 10.61 -9.67 12.86
N VAL A 261 9.36 -10.02 12.58
CA VAL A 261 8.18 -9.33 13.14
C VAL A 261 7.05 -10.34 13.33
N GLU A 262 6.25 -10.13 14.37
CA GLU A 262 5.03 -10.90 14.62
C GLU A 262 3.80 -10.11 14.25
N ARG A 263 2.86 -10.77 13.58
CA ARG A 263 1.63 -10.14 13.08
C ARG A 263 0.48 -11.14 13.08
N HIS A 264 -0.75 -10.61 13.13
CA HIS A 264 -1.96 -11.41 13.00
C HIS A 264 -2.41 -11.48 11.54
N SER A 265 -2.71 -12.67 11.00
CA SER A 265 -3.02 -12.82 9.56
C SER A 265 -4.27 -12.07 9.13
N SER A 266 -5.28 -11.96 10.01
CA SER A 266 -6.51 -11.20 9.75
C SER A 266 -6.32 -9.67 9.71
N ARG A 267 -5.20 -9.15 10.26
CA ARG A 267 -4.94 -7.71 10.37
C ARG A 267 -4.02 -7.18 9.27
N ILE A 268 -3.57 -8.02 8.34
CA ILE A 268 -2.63 -7.63 7.27
C ILE A 268 -3.11 -6.39 6.52
N ARG A 269 -4.41 -6.32 6.20
CA ARG A 269 -4.98 -5.16 5.52
C ARG A 269 -5.06 -3.93 6.42
N GLU A 270 -5.51 -4.08 7.66
CA GLU A 270 -5.62 -2.99 8.63
C GLU A 270 -4.27 -2.32 8.84
N ASP A 271 -3.25 -3.13 9.12
CA ASP A 271 -1.88 -2.69 9.29
C ASP A 271 -1.32 -2.03 8.02
N TRP A 272 -1.61 -2.57 6.83
CA TRP A 272 -1.21 -1.94 5.58
C TRP A 272 -1.87 -0.58 5.41
N GLU A 273 -3.18 -0.48 5.67
CA GLU A 273 -3.89 0.80 5.62
C GLU A 273 -3.35 1.80 6.66
N ASN A 274 -2.89 1.32 7.82
CA ASN A 274 -2.26 2.13 8.86
C ASN A 274 -0.89 2.67 8.40
N GLU A 275 -0.04 1.81 7.84
CA GLU A 275 1.25 2.20 7.22
C GLU A 275 1.03 3.29 6.16
N MET A 276 0.04 3.11 5.28
CA MET A 276 -0.27 4.09 4.22
C MET A 276 -0.80 5.44 4.73
N ARG A 277 -1.14 5.54 6.03
CA ARG A 277 -1.57 6.79 6.71
C ARG A 277 -0.46 7.40 7.58
N GLY A 278 0.77 6.90 7.47
CA GLY A 278 1.91 7.37 8.24
C GLY A 278 2.09 6.66 9.58
N GLY A 279 1.42 5.53 9.80
CA GLY A 279 1.76 4.62 10.88
C GLY A 279 3.10 3.92 10.63
N ASP A 280 3.57 3.16 11.64
CA ASP A 280 4.81 2.38 11.52
C ASP A 280 4.77 1.42 10.33
N SER A 281 5.83 1.40 9.52
CA SER A 281 5.94 0.43 8.43
C SER A 281 6.26 -0.96 8.96
N MET A 282 5.98 -1.99 8.15
CA MET A 282 6.43 -3.36 8.48
C MET A 282 7.94 -3.44 8.74
N TRP A 283 8.72 -2.61 8.06
CA TRP A 283 10.17 -2.56 8.20
C TRP A 283 10.56 -1.94 9.55
N ASP A 284 9.94 -0.83 9.95
CA ASP A 284 10.17 -0.20 11.26
C ASP A 284 9.78 -1.12 12.42
N MET A 285 8.62 -1.77 12.29
CA MET A 285 8.17 -2.78 13.26
C MET A 285 9.17 -3.93 13.37
N ALA A 286 9.71 -4.42 12.24
CA ALA A 286 10.68 -5.51 12.25
C ALA A 286 12.03 -5.10 12.88
N VAL A 287 12.49 -3.85 12.66
CA VAL A 287 13.69 -3.33 13.33
C VAL A 287 13.49 -3.30 14.84
N ARG A 288 12.39 -2.70 15.30
CA ARG A 288 12.05 -2.57 16.72
C ARG A 288 11.94 -3.94 17.38
N TYR A 289 11.14 -4.83 16.78
CA TYR A 289 10.93 -6.18 17.27
C TYR A 289 12.24 -6.97 17.37
N THR A 290 13.09 -6.88 16.34
CA THR A 290 14.38 -7.60 16.33
C THR A 290 15.38 -7.03 17.33
N ALA A 291 15.32 -5.72 17.62
CA ALA A 291 16.16 -5.10 18.66
C ALA A 291 15.79 -5.61 20.06
N GLU A 292 14.52 -5.93 20.30
CA GLU A 292 14.04 -6.51 21.56
C GLU A 292 14.33 -8.02 21.68
N LEU A 293 14.64 -8.71 20.57
CA LEU A 293 15.00 -10.12 20.57
C LEU A 293 16.45 -10.39 21.03
N GLY A 294 17.35 -9.42 20.88
CA GLY A 294 18.79 -9.53 21.13
C GLY A 294 19.19 -9.10 22.52
#